data_AF-A0A7X3YUN4-F1
#
_entry.id   AF-A0A7X3YUN4-F1
#
_cell.length_a   1.000
_cell.length_b   1.000
_cell.length_c   1.000
_cell.angle_alpha   90.00
_cell.angle_beta   90.00
_cell.angle_gamma   90.00
#
_symmetry.space_group_name_H-M   'P 1'
#
loop_
_entity.id
_entity.type
_entity.pdbx_description
1 polymer ?
#
loop_
_entity_poly.entity_id
_entity_poly.type
_entity_poly.pdbx_seq_one_letter_code
_entity_poly.pdbx_strand_id
1 'polypeptide(L)'
;MPKNTCPLFSKKRKLPAESALEVLTGISRIVQTVEADIYGDYREEAIQRIAIRDPDDWPIVATALALNCPIWTEDSDFFGSGIATWTTDRIHLFVTPTPDE
;
A
#
# COMPACT_ATOMS: atom_id res chain seq x y z
N MET A 1 -9.03 -12.19 -27.75
CA MET A 1 -9.07 -12.37 -26.28
C MET A 1 -7.91 -11.60 -25.68
N PRO A 2 -8.12 -10.66 -24.74
CA PRO A 2 -7.00 -9.99 -24.11
C PRO A 2 -6.18 -11.03 -23.35
N LYS A 3 -4.86 -10.99 -23.51
CA LYS A 3 -3.94 -11.88 -22.82
C LYS A 3 -3.91 -11.45 -21.35
N ASN A 4 -4.66 -12.15 -20.51
CA ASN A 4 -4.70 -11.96 -19.05
C ASN A 4 -3.41 -12.46 -18.36
N THR A 5 -2.25 -12.18 -18.92
CA THR A 5 -0.97 -12.58 -18.34
C THR A 5 -0.36 -11.37 -17.65
N CYS A 6 -0.58 -11.26 -16.33
CA CYS A 6 0.22 -10.39 -15.49
C CYS A 6 1.68 -10.91 -15.51
N PRO A 7 2.64 -10.16 -16.08
CA PRO A 7 4.01 -10.64 -16.31
C PRO A 7 4.78 -11.01 -15.04
N LEU A 8 4.34 -10.52 -13.88
CA LEU A 8 5.01 -10.67 -12.59
C LEU A 8 5.02 -12.14 -12.09
N PHE A 9 3.99 -12.93 -12.40
CA PHE A 9 3.82 -14.25 -11.78
C PHE A 9 4.44 -15.41 -12.57
N SER A 10 4.46 -15.32 -13.90
CA SER A 10 4.83 -16.47 -14.75
C SER A 10 6.33 -16.76 -14.82
N LYS A 11 7.19 -15.73 -14.74
CA LYS A 11 8.64 -15.90 -14.96
C LYS A 11 9.46 -16.16 -13.70
N LYS A 12 9.10 -15.57 -12.54
CA LYS A 12 9.96 -15.58 -11.33
C LYS A 12 9.52 -16.56 -10.24
N ARG A 13 8.22 -16.91 -10.18
CA ARG A 13 7.63 -17.70 -9.08
C ARG A 13 6.98 -19.02 -9.53
N LYS A 14 6.94 -19.32 -10.84
CA LYS A 14 6.29 -20.50 -11.43
C LYS A 14 4.83 -20.71 -10.96
N LEU A 15 4.12 -19.63 -10.65
CA LEU A 15 2.72 -19.70 -10.26
C LEU A 15 1.83 -19.73 -11.51
N PRO A 16 0.81 -20.61 -11.57
CA PRO A 16 -0.19 -20.55 -12.63
C PRO A 16 -0.85 -19.17 -12.66
N ALA A 17 -0.91 -18.55 -13.84
CA ALA A 17 -1.45 -17.20 -13.99
C ALA A 17 -2.92 -17.10 -13.57
N GLU A 18 -3.69 -18.17 -13.79
CA GLU A 18 -5.10 -18.27 -13.40
C GLU A 18 -5.26 -18.21 -11.88
N SER A 19 -4.55 -19.07 -11.13
CA SER A 19 -4.57 -19.06 -9.67
C SER A 19 -4.10 -17.72 -9.08
N ALA A 20 -3.10 -17.09 -9.69
CA ALA A 20 -2.65 -15.76 -9.27
C ALA A 20 -3.73 -14.69 -9.49
N LEU A 21 -4.45 -14.76 -10.61
CA LEU A 21 -5.53 -13.82 -10.93
C LEU A 21 -6.74 -14.02 -10.03
N GLU A 22 -7.07 -15.26 -9.66
CA GLU A 22 -8.10 -15.57 -8.67
C GLU A 22 -7.79 -14.91 -7.32
N VAL A 23 -6.55 -15.03 -6.84
CA VAL A 23 -6.10 -14.38 -5.59
C VAL A 23 -6.21 -12.86 -5.69
N LEU A 24 -5.73 -12.24 -6.76
CA LEU A 24 -5.83 -10.79 -6.95
C LEU A 24 -7.28 -10.30 -7.00
N THR A 25 -8.16 -11.08 -7.62
CA THR A 25 -9.61 -10.80 -7.66
C THR A 25 -10.24 -10.92 -6.27
N GLY A 26 -9.72 -11.81 -5.42
CA GLY A 26 -10.10 -11.89 -4.00
C GLY A 26 -9.67 -10.64 -3.23
N ILE A 27 -8.42 -10.23 -3.38
CA ILE A 27 -7.86 -9.04 -2.72
C ILE A 27 -8.63 -7.77 -3.12
N SER A 28 -8.98 -7.62 -4.40
CA SER A 28 -9.70 -6.43 -4.89
C SER A 28 -11.10 -6.25 -4.27
N ARG A 29 -11.63 -7.27 -3.58
CA ARG A 29 -12.93 -7.20 -2.88
C ARG A 29 -12.82 -6.69 -1.44
N ILE A 30 -11.61 -6.70 -0.87
CA ILE A 30 -11.36 -6.32 0.53
C ILE A 30 -10.54 -5.03 0.66
N VAL A 31 -10.12 -4.44 -0.47
CA VAL A 31 -9.42 -3.16 -0.51
C VAL A 31 -10.30 -2.12 -1.17
N GLN A 32 -10.20 -0.88 -0.70
CA GLN A 32 -10.81 0.28 -1.33
C GLN A 32 -9.70 1.16 -1.92
N THR A 33 -9.89 1.61 -3.16
CA THR A 33 -9.01 2.60 -3.78
C THR A 33 -9.32 3.99 -3.24
N VAL A 34 -8.27 4.77 -3.01
CA VAL A 34 -8.40 6.19 -2.66
C VAL A 34 -8.13 6.98 -3.94
N GLU A 35 -9.07 7.86 -4.30
CA GLU A 35 -8.96 8.70 -5.48
C GLU A 35 -7.93 9.83 -5.26
N ALA A 36 -7.30 10.28 -6.35
CA ALA A 36 -6.20 11.24 -6.29
C ALA A 36 -6.61 12.65 -5.82
N ASP A 37 -7.90 12.99 -5.95
CA ASP A 37 -8.47 14.23 -5.42
C ASP A 37 -8.49 14.27 -3.89
N ILE A 38 -8.53 13.12 -3.22
CA ILE A 38 -8.52 13.03 -1.74
C ILE A 38 -7.14 13.38 -1.17
N TYR A 39 -6.06 12.93 -1.81
CA TYR A 39 -4.71 13.09 -1.27
C TYR A 39 -3.84 14.10 -2.04
N GLY A 40 -4.31 14.60 -3.19
CA GLY A 40 -3.54 15.47 -4.08
C GLY A 40 -3.02 16.74 -3.41
N ASP A 41 -3.80 17.33 -2.52
CA ASP A 41 -3.45 18.55 -1.77
C ASP A 41 -2.23 18.34 -0.84
N TYR A 42 -1.93 17.09 -0.47
CA TYR A 42 -0.79 16.75 0.40
C TYR A 42 0.50 16.45 -0.37
N ARG A 43 0.50 16.57 -1.71
CA ARG A 43 1.63 16.18 -2.56
C ARG A 43 2.96 16.83 -2.14
N GLU A 44 2.98 18.14 -1.95
CA GLU A 44 4.22 18.86 -1.66
C GLU A 44 4.82 18.44 -0.32
N GLU A 45 3.98 18.32 0.70
CA GLU A 45 4.38 17.85 2.03
C GLU A 45 4.86 16.39 1.98
N ALA A 46 4.15 15.53 1.26
CA ALA A 46 4.50 14.12 1.11
C ALA A 46 5.86 13.94 0.44
N ILE A 47 6.13 14.69 -0.63
CA ILE A 47 7.44 14.69 -1.31
C ILE A 47 8.54 15.13 -0.34
N GLN A 48 8.34 16.20 0.42
CA GLN A 48 9.35 16.66 1.40
C GLN A 48 9.68 15.58 2.44
N ARG A 49 8.69 14.78 2.85
CA ARG A 49 8.85 13.70 3.83
C ARG A 49 9.56 12.46 3.27
N ILE A 50 9.46 12.19 1.97
CA ILE A 50 10.03 10.96 1.34
C ILE A 50 11.21 11.22 0.40
N ALA A 51 11.55 12.48 0.10
CA ALA A 51 12.49 12.88 -0.96
C ALA A 51 13.89 12.25 -0.92
N ILE A 52 14.37 11.81 0.25
CA ILE A 52 15.69 11.17 0.40
C ILE A 52 15.66 9.69 -0.04
N ARG A 53 14.46 9.11 -0.15
CA ARG A 53 14.18 7.71 -0.50
C ARG A 53 13.70 7.65 -1.95
N ASP A 54 12.54 7.05 -2.20
CA ASP A 54 11.89 7.10 -3.50
C ASP A 54 10.86 8.25 -3.55
N PRO A 55 11.14 9.36 -4.25
CA PRO A 55 10.20 10.46 -4.38
C PRO A 55 8.94 10.10 -5.18
N ASP A 56 8.94 9.03 -5.98
CA ASP A 56 7.78 8.62 -6.77
C ASP A 56 6.70 7.93 -5.91
N ASP A 57 7.06 7.47 -4.71
CA ASP A 57 6.16 6.85 -3.72
C ASP A 57 5.39 7.87 -2.84
N TRP A 58 5.53 9.17 -3.13
CA TRP A 58 4.80 10.23 -2.44
C TRP A 58 3.27 10.02 -2.34
N PRO A 59 2.54 9.36 -3.28
CA PRO A 59 1.10 9.18 -3.15
C PRO A 59 0.68 8.39 -1.91
N ILE A 60 1.52 7.45 -1.45
CA ILE A 60 1.25 6.63 -0.25
C ILE A 60 1.35 7.51 1.01
N VAL A 61 2.40 8.33 1.09
CA VAL A 61 2.59 9.30 2.18
C VAL A 61 1.46 10.34 2.19
N ALA A 62 1.10 10.88 1.02
CA ALA A 62 0.00 11.83 0.89
C ALA A 62 -1.35 11.23 1.32
N THR A 63 -1.63 9.98 0.93
CA THR A 63 -2.85 9.27 1.33
C THR A 63 -2.93 9.10 2.85
N ALA A 64 -1.83 8.72 3.47
CA ALA A 64 -1.75 8.56 4.92
C ALA A 64 -1.94 9.90 5.67
N LEU A 65 -1.43 11.00 5.14
CA LEU A 65 -1.67 12.35 5.68
C LEU A 65 -3.14 12.75 5.55
N ALA A 66 -3.74 12.56 4.37
CA ALA A 66 -5.12 12.92 4.10
C ALA A 66 -6.12 12.14 4.98
N LEU A 67 -5.86 10.86 5.20
CA LEU A 67 -6.72 9.98 6.00
C LEU A 67 -6.33 9.91 7.48
N ASN A 68 -5.23 10.57 7.87
CA ASN A 68 -4.63 10.49 9.20
C ASN A 68 -4.49 9.03 9.69
N CYS A 69 -3.93 8.17 8.83
CA CYS A 69 -3.79 6.74 9.10
C CYS A 69 -2.34 6.26 8.95
N PRO A 70 -1.95 5.15 9.59
CA PRO A 70 -0.63 4.57 9.37
C PRO A 70 -0.53 3.88 8.00
N ILE A 71 0.69 3.53 7.60
CA ILE A 71 0.98 2.80 6.36
C ILE A 71 1.24 1.33 6.70
N TRP A 72 0.55 0.41 6.03
CA TRP A 72 0.89 -1.02 6.05
C TRP A 72 1.81 -1.33 4.86
N THR A 73 3.07 -1.66 5.14
CA THR A 73 4.08 -1.96 4.11
C THR A 73 5.21 -2.81 4.66
N GLU A 74 5.83 -3.62 3.79
CA GLU A 74 7.12 -4.29 4.06
C GLU A 74 8.31 -3.43 3.61
N ASP A 75 8.05 -2.31 2.93
CA ASP A 75 9.08 -1.44 2.39
C ASP A 75 9.60 -0.46 3.44
N SER A 76 10.89 -0.56 3.73
CA SER A 76 11.57 0.31 4.70
C SER A 76 11.76 1.75 4.20
N ASP A 77 11.53 2.02 2.92
CA ASP A 77 11.72 3.37 2.37
C ASP A 77 10.71 4.38 2.94
N PHE A 78 9.57 3.93 3.47
CA PHE A 78 8.64 4.80 4.19
C PHE A 78 9.08 5.18 5.61
N PHE A 79 10.16 4.58 6.12
CA PHE A 79 10.66 4.87 7.48
C PHE A 79 11.33 6.25 7.52
N GLY A 80 10.92 7.06 8.50
CA GLY A 80 11.39 8.44 8.64
C GLY A 80 10.52 9.48 7.92
N SER A 81 9.44 9.06 7.24
CA SER A 81 8.43 9.96 6.64
C SER A 81 7.57 10.71 7.69
N GLY A 82 7.71 10.37 8.97
CA GLY A 82 6.88 10.90 10.06
C GLY A 82 5.49 10.28 10.16
N ILE A 83 5.23 9.19 9.43
CA ILE A 83 4.01 8.37 9.52
C ILE A 83 4.37 7.02 10.13
N ALA A 84 3.50 6.51 11.00
CA ALA A 84 3.68 5.17 11.56
C ALA A 84 3.56 4.09 10.47
N THR A 85 4.50 3.17 10.45
CA THR A 85 4.55 2.05 9.50
C THR A 85 4.38 0.72 10.23
N TRP A 86 3.63 -0.20 9.62
CA TRP A 86 3.40 -1.54 10.15
C TRP A 86 3.70 -2.58 9.07
N THR A 87 4.43 -3.62 9.45
CA THR A 87 4.64 -4.82 8.63
C THR A 87 3.46 -5.79 8.79
N THR A 88 3.32 -6.73 7.87
CA THR A 88 2.25 -7.73 7.84
C THR A 88 2.22 -8.59 9.10
N ASP A 89 3.38 -8.91 9.67
CA ASP A 89 3.46 -9.67 10.92
C ASP A 89 3.00 -8.87 12.14
N ARG A 90 2.96 -7.52 12.06
CA ARG A 90 2.64 -6.63 13.20
C ARG A 90 1.36 -5.83 13.07
N ILE A 91 0.83 -5.63 11.86
CA ILE A 91 -0.38 -4.80 11.62
C ILE A 91 -1.58 -5.24 12.48
N HIS A 92 -1.66 -6.53 12.84
CA HIS A 92 -2.67 -7.05 13.74
C HIS A 92 -2.73 -6.32 15.09
N LEU A 93 -1.61 -5.81 15.59
CA LEU A 93 -1.57 -5.04 16.84
C LEU A 93 -2.25 -3.67 16.74
N PHE A 94 -2.33 -3.11 15.52
CA PHE A 94 -3.00 -1.85 15.26
C PHE A 94 -4.50 -2.03 15.00
N VAL A 95 -4.88 -3.09 14.26
CA VAL A 95 -6.28 -3.30 13.84
C VAL A 95 -7.10 -4.12 14.84
N THR A 96 -6.47 -4.80 15.80
CA THR A 96 -7.20 -5.52 16.85
C THR A 96 -7.71 -4.50 17.86
N PRO A 97 -9.03 -4.40 18.09
CA PRO A 97 -9.57 -3.53 19.12
C PRO A 97 -8.97 -3.90 20.48
N THR A 98 -8.60 -2.91 21.28
CA THR A 98 -8.34 -3.16 22.70
C THR A 98 -9.64 -3.64 23.35
N PRO A 99 -9.63 -4.66 24.21
CA PRO A 99 -10.86 -5.28 24.74
C PRO A 99 -11.84 -4.38 25.50
N ASP A 100 -11.59 -3.07 25.64
CA ASP A 100 -12.34 -2.16 26.52
C ASP A 100 -12.65 -0.77 25.92
N GLU A 101 -12.73 -0.62 24.59
CA GLU A 101 -13.31 0.58 23.92
C GLU A 101 -14.61 0.26 23.17
#